data_AF-A0A7R9TW74-F1
#
_entry.id   AF-A0A7R9TW74-F1
#
_cell.length_a   1.000
_cell.length_b   1.000
_cell.length_c   1.000
_cell.angle_alpha   90.00
_cell.angle_beta   90.00
_cell.angle_gamma   90.00
#
_symmetry.space_group_name_H-M   'P 1'
#
loop_
_entity.id
_entity.type
_entity.pdbx_description
1 polymer ?
#
loop_
_entity_poly.entity_id
_entity_poly.type
_entity_poly.pdbx_seq_one_letter_code
_entity_poly.pdbx_strand_id
1 'polypeptide(L)'
;AYLLETKGAIASSSHGAKLEPARASLDAGEDWLYSDEAEVADTAALEARLTETRASVEAMCPEYFAAVAEEKAALEAELAKEAEAEAARVAVEGKDDHDMRKLKFPDRMKKVMLNKEEGTSMFKDGNLGAAVERWGRALTHCGKFVDMSPEQTAEVRAVELSLHLNT
;
A
#
# COMPACT_ATOMS: atom_id res chain seq x y z
N ALA A 1 9.92 -30.67 3.19
CA ALA A 1 9.16 -29.40 3.20
C ALA A 1 8.04 -29.42 2.17
N TYR A 2 8.35 -29.51 0.88
CA TYR A 2 7.38 -29.48 -0.24
C TYR A 2 6.12 -30.35 -0.07
N LEU A 3 6.27 -31.64 0.27
CA LEU A 3 5.13 -32.55 0.44
C LEU A 3 4.14 -32.06 1.50
N LEU A 4 4.65 -31.69 2.68
CA LEU A 4 3.83 -31.21 3.80
C LEU A 4 3.19 -29.85 3.48
N GLU A 5 3.93 -28.94 2.85
CA GLU A 5 3.42 -27.63 2.43
C GLU A 5 2.29 -27.78 1.42
N THR A 6 2.47 -28.63 0.40
CA THR A 6 1.47 -28.84 -0.64
C THR A 6 0.24 -29.56 -0.09
N LYS A 7 0.42 -30.58 0.77
CA LYS A 7 -0.70 -31.24 1.47
C LYS A 7 -1.44 -30.29 2.40
N GLY A 8 -0.73 -29.41 3.09
CA GLY A 8 -1.29 -28.37 3.93
C GLY A 8 -2.10 -27.36 3.12
N ALA A 9 -1.58 -26.93 1.97
CA ALA A 9 -2.26 -25.99 1.07
C ALA A 9 -3.61 -26.52 0.57
N ILE A 10 -3.80 -27.84 0.46
CA ILE A 10 -5.10 -28.40 0.10
C ILE A 10 -6.19 -28.02 1.12
N ALA A 11 -5.84 -27.97 2.42
CA ALA A 11 -6.78 -27.61 3.48
C ALA A 11 -6.84 -26.10 3.77
N SER A 12 -5.74 -25.36 3.55
CA SER A 12 -5.61 -23.97 4.01
C SER A 12 -5.63 -22.91 2.90
N SER A 13 -5.34 -23.26 1.65
CA SER A 13 -5.30 -22.30 0.55
C SER A 13 -6.71 -21.99 0.02
N SER A 14 -6.92 -20.74 -0.41
CA SER A 14 -8.10 -20.31 -1.19
C SER A 14 -8.34 -21.19 -2.42
N HIS A 15 -7.27 -21.74 -3.01
CA HIS A 15 -7.31 -22.62 -4.18
C HIS A 15 -7.07 -24.09 -3.82
N GLY A 16 -7.07 -24.47 -2.54
CA GLY A 16 -6.68 -25.79 -2.05
C GLY A 16 -7.43 -26.96 -2.70
N ALA A 17 -8.73 -26.78 -2.99
CA ALA A 17 -9.53 -27.81 -3.68
C ALA A 17 -8.97 -28.18 -5.08
N LYS A 18 -8.27 -27.27 -5.76
CA LYS A 18 -7.65 -27.51 -7.08
C LYS A 18 -6.39 -28.38 -6.99
N LEU A 19 -5.86 -28.61 -5.78
CA LEU A 19 -4.73 -29.51 -5.51
C LEU A 19 -5.17 -30.94 -5.15
N GLU A 20 -6.46 -31.20 -4.89
CA GLU A 20 -6.93 -32.55 -4.54
C GLU A 20 -6.60 -33.64 -5.59
N PRO A 21 -6.57 -33.38 -6.91
CA PRO A 21 -6.13 -34.39 -7.86
C PRO A 21 -4.74 -34.96 -7.57
N ALA A 22 -3.83 -34.16 -7.03
CA ALA A 22 -2.47 -34.60 -6.69
C ALA A 22 -2.36 -35.32 -5.34
N ARG A 23 -3.43 -35.43 -4.54
CA ARG A 23 -3.42 -36.01 -3.19
C ARG A 23 -2.74 -37.38 -3.15
N ALA A 24 -3.14 -38.28 -4.04
CA ALA A 24 -2.57 -39.63 -4.09
C ALA A 24 -1.07 -39.63 -4.45
N SER A 25 -0.62 -38.72 -5.32
CA SER A 25 0.80 -38.58 -5.67
C SER A 25 1.62 -38.02 -4.50
N LEU A 26 1.04 -37.10 -3.71
CA LEU A 26 1.67 -36.55 -2.52
C LEU A 26 1.75 -37.60 -1.39
N ASP A 27 0.69 -38.39 -1.20
CA ASP A 27 0.67 -39.50 -0.23
C ASP A 27 1.71 -40.56 -0.62
N ALA A 28 1.80 -40.95 -1.90
CA ALA A 28 2.81 -41.89 -2.37
C ALA A 28 4.25 -41.36 -2.24
N GLY A 29 4.44 -40.03 -2.38
CA GLY A 29 5.72 -39.38 -2.14
C GLY A 29 6.10 -39.40 -0.66
N GLU A 30 5.14 -39.24 0.25
CA GLU A 30 5.34 -39.34 1.70
C GLU A 30 5.59 -40.78 2.14
N ASP A 31 4.83 -41.75 1.64
CA ASP A 31 5.02 -43.18 1.93
C ASP A 31 6.42 -43.64 1.50
N TRP A 32 6.92 -43.14 0.36
CA TRP A 32 8.28 -43.44 -0.10
C TRP A 32 9.34 -42.93 0.89
N LEU A 33 9.15 -41.77 1.53
CA LEU A 33 10.11 -41.27 2.53
C LEU A 33 10.24 -42.18 3.76
N TYR A 34 9.23 -43.01 4.02
CA TYR A 34 9.24 -44.00 5.12
C TYR A 34 9.63 -45.40 4.65
N SER A 35 10.09 -45.56 3.42
CA SER A 35 10.53 -46.85 2.86
C SER A 35 12.01 -47.11 3.10
N ASP A 36 12.40 -48.39 3.08
CA ASP A 36 13.80 -48.84 3.14
C ASP A 36 14.65 -48.22 2.02
N GLU A 37 14.04 -47.93 0.86
CA GLU A 37 14.70 -47.30 -0.28
C GLU A 37 15.13 -45.86 0.03
N ALA A 38 14.31 -45.12 0.79
CA ALA A 38 14.63 -43.76 1.21
C ALA A 38 15.67 -43.74 2.34
N GLU A 39 15.76 -44.78 3.17
CA GLU A 39 16.74 -44.86 4.27
C GLU A 39 18.19 -44.90 3.75
N VAL A 40 18.40 -45.51 2.59
CA VAL A 40 19.72 -45.60 1.93
C VAL A 40 19.89 -44.62 0.77
N ALA A 41 18.90 -43.77 0.51
CA ALA A 41 18.92 -42.81 -0.58
C ALA A 41 20.00 -41.74 -0.36
N ASP A 42 20.76 -41.44 -1.40
CA ASP A 42 21.66 -40.30 -1.42
C ASP A 42 20.89 -39.01 -1.80
N THR A 43 21.61 -37.88 -1.75
CA THR A 43 21.03 -36.58 -2.11
C THR A 43 20.48 -36.55 -3.54
N ALA A 44 21.14 -37.24 -4.48
CA ALA A 44 20.70 -37.28 -5.88
C ALA A 44 19.37 -38.03 -6.04
N ALA A 45 19.20 -39.16 -5.34
CA ALA A 45 17.96 -39.92 -5.33
C ALA A 45 16.81 -39.12 -4.69
N LEU A 46 17.06 -38.41 -3.59
CA LEU A 46 16.08 -37.52 -2.95
C LEU A 46 15.65 -36.37 -3.87
N GLU A 47 16.60 -35.72 -4.56
CA GLU A 47 16.33 -34.64 -5.53
C GLU A 47 15.54 -35.14 -6.75
N ALA A 48 15.88 -36.32 -7.25
CA ALA A 48 15.16 -36.96 -8.34
C ALA A 48 13.70 -37.22 -7.96
N ARG A 49 13.47 -37.78 -6.76
CA ARG A 49 12.12 -38.06 -6.26
C ARG A 49 11.30 -36.79 -6.02
N LEU A 50 11.93 -35.74 -5.50
CA LEU A 50 11.30 -34.43 -5.34
C LEU A 50 10.90 -33.85 -6.71
N THR A 51 11.78 -33.92 -7.69
CA THR A 51 11.54 -33.40 -9.05
C THR A 51 10.39 -34.14 -9.72
N GLU A 52 10.36 -35.47 -9.61
CA GLU A 52 9.28 -36.31 -10.13
C GLU A 52 7.93 -35.95 -9.49
N THR A 53 7.90 -35.86 -8.16
CA THR A 53 6.68 -35.51 -7.41
C THR A 53 6.17 -34.13 -7.82
N ARG A 54 7.07 -33.15 -7.94
CA ARG A 54 6.71 -31.79 -8.35
C ARG A 54 6.13 -31.76 -9.76
N ALA A 55 6.77 -32.44 -10.70
CA ALA A 55 6.29 -32.53 -12.07
C ALA A 55 4.90 -33.19 -12.15
N SER A 56 4.66 -34.22 -11.34
CA SER A 56 3.36 -34.88 -11.21
C SER A 56 2.29 -33.89 -10.71
N VAL A 57 2.57 -33.16 -9.63
CA VAL A 57 1.65 -32.14 -9.07
C VAL A 57 1.35 -31.05 -10.09
N GLU A 58 2.37 -30.52 -10.77
CA GLU A 58 2.22 -29.48 -11.80
C GLU A 58 1.39 -29.97 -13.00
N ALA A 59 1.57 -31.21 -13.43
CA ALA A 59 0.79 -31.81 -14.52
C ALA A 59 -0.67 -32.10 -14.13
N MET A 60 -0.91 -32.53 -12.88
CA MET A 60 -2.25 -32.90 -12.40
C MET A 60 -3.09 -31.69 -11.98
N CYS A 61 -2.44 -30.60 -11.55
CA CYS A 61 -3.11 -29.45 -10.95
C CYS A 61 -2.82 -28.12 -11.68
N PRO A 62 -2.93 -28.03 -13.02
CA PRO A 62 -2.63 -26.79 -13.75
C PRO A 62 -3.53 -25.62 -13.33
N GLU A 63 -4.78 -25.90 -12.96
CA GLU A 63 -5.74 -24.90 -12.50
C GLU A 63 -5.36 -24.24 -11.18
N TYR A 64 -4.69 -24.99 -10.28
CA TYR A 64 -4.18 -24.42 -9.03
C TYR A 64 -3.11 -23.37 -9.32
N PHE A 65 -2.12 -23.73 -10.14
CA PHE A 65 -1.01 -22.84 -10.48
C PHE A 65 -1.47 -21.62 -11.28
N ALA A 66 -2.43 -21.81 -12.20
CA ALA A 66 -3.05 -20.69 -12.91
C ALA A 66 -3.74 -19.71 -11.95
N ALA A 67 -4.50 -20.23 -10.98
CA ALA A 67 -5.22 -19.38 -10.03
C ALA A 67 -4.30 -18.66 -9.04
N VAL A 68 -3.24 -19.32 -8.56
CA VAL A 68 -2.21 -18.67 -7.73
C VAL A 68 -1.47 -17.59 -8.51
N ALA A 69 -1.16 -17.82 -9.79
CA ALA A 69 -0.52 -16.82 -10.65
C ALA A 69 -1.43 -15.60 -10.90
N GLU A 70 -2.72 -15.83 -11.11
CA GLU A 70 -3.71 -14.76 -11.27
C GLU A 70 -3.86 -13.93 -9.98
N GLU A 71 -3.99 -14.58 -8.82
CA GLU A 71 -4.09 -13.90 -7.53
C GLU A 71 -2.84 -13.06 -7.24
N LYS A 72 -1.65 -13.60 -7.53
CA LYS A 72 -0.39 -12.86 -7.39
C LYS A 72 -0.36 -11.64 -8.31
N ALA A 73 -0.75 -11.78 -9.58
CA ALA A 73 -0.79 -10.68 -10.53
C ALA A 73 -1.80 -9.59 -10.11
N ALA A 74 -2.96 -9.99 -9.58
CA ALA A 74 -3.95 -9.06 -9.06
C ALA A 74 -3.44 -8.28 -7.84
N LEU A 75 -2.77 -8.97 -6.91
CA LEU A 75 -2.15 -8.34 -5.74
C LEU A 75 -1.04 -7.36 -6.15
N GLU A 76 -0.16 -7.76 -7.08
CA GLU A 76 0.89 -6.89 -7.60
C GLU A 76 0.32 -5.65 -8.30
N ALA A 77 -0.77 -5.81 -9.05
CA ALA A 77 -1.46 -4.68 -9.69
C ALA A 77 -2.07 -3.71 -8.67
N GLU A 78 -2.67 -4.19 -7.58
CA GLU A 78 -3.18 -3.31 -6.52
C GLU A 78 -2.08 -2.60 -5.74
N LEU A 79 -0.99 -3.30 -5.41
CA LEU A 79 0.17 -2.66 -4.77
C LEU A 79 0.78 -1.58 -5.67
N ALA A 80 0.81 -1.79 -6.98
CA ALA A 80 1.29 -0.77 -7.92
C ALA A 80 0.36 0.46 -7.96
N LYS A 81 -0.96 0.27 -7.94
CA LYS A 81 -1.92 1.37 -7.87
C LYS A 81 -1.82 2.14 -6.56
N GLU A 82 -1.65 1.45 -5.43
CA GLU A 82 -1.48 2.08 -4.13
C GLU A 82 -0.16 2.87 -4.07
N ALA A 83 0.92 2.33 -4.62
CA ALA A 83 2.19 3.03 -4.74
C ALA A 83 2.09 4.28 -5.64
N GLU A 84 1.36 4.21 -6.75
CA GLU A 84 1.09 5.35 -7.62
C GLU A 84 0.22 6.41 -6.90
N ALA A 85 -0.82 5.98 -6.19
CA ALA A 85 -1.67 6.87 -5.42
C ALA A 85 -0.88 7.57 -4.31
N GLU A 86 -0.02 6.86 -3.58
CA GLU A 86 0.83 7.45 -2.57
C GLU A 86 1.91 8.36 -3.18
N ALA A 87 2.50 8.00 -4.33
CA ALA A 87 3.40 8.89 -5.05
C ALA A 87 2.69 10.17 -5.51
N ALA A 88 1.43 10.08 -5.94
CA ALA A 88 0.61 11.24 -6.27
C ALA A 88 0.28 12.08 -5.02
N ARG A 89 -0.03 11.44 -3.88
CA ARG A 89 -0.23 12.13 -2.59
C ARG A 89 1.04 12.84 -2.13
N VAL A 90 2.19 12.17 -2.16
CA VAL A 90 3.49 12.78 -1.85
C VAL A 90 3.87 13.88 -2.85
N ALA A 91 3.49 13.77 -4.13
CA ALA A 91 3.70 14.87 -5.08
C ALA A 91 2.81 16.10 -4.79
N VAL A 92 1.66 15.89 -4.13
CA VAL A 92 0.74 16.95 -3.68
C VAL A 92 1.17 17.52 -2.32
N GLU A 93 1.50 16.67 -1.35
CA GLU A 93 2.00 17.01 0.00
C GLU A 93 3.43 17.58 -0.05
N GLY A 94 4.25 17.10 -0.99
CA GLY A 94 5.61 17.57 -1.29
C GLY A 94 5.69 18.89 -2.07
N LYS A 95 4.54 19.55 -2.31
CA LYS A 95 4.52 21.02 -2.40
C LYS A 95 4.54 21.61 -0.99
N ASP A 96 5.51 21.14 -0.21
CA ASP A 96 5.95 21.78 1.00
C ASP A 96 6.25 23.24 0.64
N ASP A 97 5.84 24.17 1.50
CA ASP A 97 5.89 25.61 1.22
C ASP A 97 7.35 26.08 1.15
N HIS A 98 8.00 25.82 0.01
CA HIS A 98 9.34 26.28 -0.38
C HIS A 98 9.39 27.81 -0.53
N ASP A 99 8.30 28.53 -0.22
CA ASP A 99 8.35 29.97 0.01
C ASP A 99 9.10 30.25 1.33
N MET A 100 10.43 30.15 1.23
CA MET A 100 11.40 30.55 2.24
C MET A 100 11.63 32.07 2.22
N ARG A 101 10.93 32.82 1.35
CA ARG A 101 11.09 34.27 1.27
C ARG A 101 10.52 34.90 2.53
N LYS A 102 11.28 35.84 3.10
CA LYS A 102 10.80 36.73 4.15
C LYS A 102 9.88 37.79 3.52
N LEU A 103 8.59 37.47 3.43
CA LEU A 103 7.55 38.39 2.99
C LEU A 103 7.19 39.38 4.11
N LYS A 104 6.84 40.60 3.73
CA LYS A 104 6.26 41.58 4.65
C LYS A 104 4.85 41.11 5.06
N PHE A 105 4.40 41.57 6.23
CA PHE A 105 3.08 41.24 6.78
C PHE A 105 1.93 41.28 5.74
N PRO A 106 1.68 42.39 5.01
CA PRO A 106 0.56 42.44 4.06
C PRO A 106 0.67 41.43 2.91
N ASP A 107 1.89 41.17 2.43
CA ASP A 107 2.11 40.23 1.31
C ASP A 107 1.86 38.78 1.75
N ARG A 108 2.28 38.44 2.98
CA ARG A 108 2.02 37.12 3.56
C ARG A 108 0.54 36.96 3.90
N MET A 109 -0.10 37.99 4.44
CA MET A 109 -1.53 37.96 4.77
C MET A 109 -2.41 37.78 3.52
N LYS A 110 -2.03 38.41 2.39
CA LYS A 110 -2.69 38.17 1.10
C LYS A 110 -2.64 36.69 0.68
N LYS A 111 -1.54 35.99 0.95
CA LYS A 111 -1.42 34.55 0.66
C LYS A 111 -2.27 33.69 1.59
N VAL A 112 -2.34 34.04 2.87
CA VAL A 112 -3.23 33.36 3.84
C VAL A 112 -4.67 33.46 3.36
N MET A 113 -5.13 34.68 3.04
CA MET A 113 -6.50 34.93 2.62
C MET A 113 -6.83 34.28 1.27
N LEU A 114 -5.91 34.30 0.30
CA LEU A 114 -6.11 33.63 -0.99
C LEU A 114 -6.31 32.12 -0.81
N ASN A 115 -5.45 31.45 -0.03
CA ASN A 115 -5.60 30.02 0.23
C ASN A 115 -6.88 29.71 1.03
N LYS A 116 -7.26 30.58 1.97
CA LYS A 116 -8.53 30.46 2.70
C LYS A 116 -9.73 30.51 1.75
N GLU A 117 -9.77 31.50 0.85
CA GLU A 117 -10.84 31.68 -0.13
C GLU A 117 -10.93 30.53 -1.12
N GLU A 118 -9.79 30.08 -1.65
CA GLU A 118 -9.72 28.93 -2.56
C GLU A 118 -10.21 27.64 -1.88
N GLY A 119 -9.81 27.41 -0.63
CA GLY A 119 -10.31 26.27 0.17
C GLY A 119 -11.81 26.35 0.41
N THR A 120 -12.34 27.52 0.73
CA THR A 120 -13.78 27.74 0.87
C THR A 120 -14.54 27.52 -0.44
N SER A 121 -13.96 27.88 -1.60
CA SER A 121 -14.56 27.58 -2.90
C SER A 121 -14.60 26.07 -3.15
N MET A 122 -13.48 25.38 -2.98
CA MET A 122 -13.39 23.93 -3.17
C MET A 122 -14.34 23.15 -2.26
N PHE A 123 -14.54 23.62 -1.03
CA PHE A 123 -15.52 23.05 -0.11
C PHE A 123 -16.95 23.20 -0.63
N LYS A 124 -17.32 24.38 -1.15
CA LYS A 124 -18.65 24.60 -1.76
C LYS A 124 -18.88 23.72 -2.98
N ASP A 125 -17.83 23.44 -3.73
CA ASP A 125 -17.86 22.56 -4.91
C ASP A 125 -17.85 21.06 -4.54
N GLY A 126 -17.84 20.71 -3.25
CA GLY A 126 -17.87 19.33 -2.74
C GLY A 126 -16.51 18.61 -2.75
N ASN A 127 -15.43 19.29 -3.12
CA ASN A 127 -14.08 18.73 -3.09
C ASN A 127 -13.43 18.94 -1.72
N LEU A 128 -13.81 18.07 -0.77
CA LEU A 128 -13.38 18.16 0.63
C LEU A 128 -11.86 17.98 0.79
N GLY A 129 -11.25 17.05 0.06
CA GLY A 129 -9.82 16.80 0.13
C GLY A 129 -8.99 18.02 -0.29
N ALA A 130 -9.33 18.63 -1.42
CA ALA A 130 -8.65 19.83 -1.88
C ALA A 130 -8.92 21.05 -0.98
N ALA A 131 -10.12 21.14 -0.39
CA ALA A 131 -10.44 22.21 0.56
C ALA A 131 -9.56 22.16 1.81
N VAL A 132 -9.42 20.98 2.43
CA VAL A 132 -8.56 20.76 3.60
C VAL A 132 -7.10 21.08 3.28
N GLU A 133 -6.62 20.68 2.09
CA GLU A 133 -5.26 21.01 1.63
C GLU A 133 -5.02 22.53 1.59
N ARG A 134 -5.97 23.30 1.05
CA ARG A 134 -5.86 24.76 0.95
C ARG A 134 -5.91 25.46 2.30
N TRP A 135 -6.75 25.01 3.22
CA TRP A 135 -6.75 25.54 4.58
C TRP A 135 -5.47 25.18 5.34
N GLY A 136 -4.93 23.97 5.15
CA GLY A 136 -3.62 23.57 5.69
C GLY A 136 -2.49 24.49 5.22
N ARG A 137 -2.44 24.83 3.91
CA ARG A 137 -1.47 25.80 3.37
C ARG A 137 -1.63 27.20 3.95
N ALA A 138 -2.86 27.64 4.20
CA ALA A 138 -3.12 28.93 4.85
C ALA A 138 -2.56 28.93 6.29
N LEU A 139 -2.73 27.83 7.05
CA LEU A 139 -2.16 27.66 8.38
C LEU A 139 -0.63 27.67 8.38
N THR A 140 0.01 27.02 7.40
CA THR A 140 1.48 27.08 7.23
C THR A 140 1.97 28.51 7.05
N HIS A 141 1.26 29.34 6.29
CA HIS A 141 1.59 30.76 6.14
C HIS A 141 1.34 31.57 7.43
N CYS A 142 0.32 31.25 8.22
CA CYS A 142 0.10 31.86 9.55
C CYS A 142 1.28 31.60 10.50
N GLY A 143 1.84 30.38 10.50
CA GLY A 143 3.00 30.03 11.33
C GLY A 143 4.31 30.76 10.97
N LYS A 144 4.35 31.47 9.83
CA LYS A 144 5.54 32.20 9.34
C LYS A 144 5.54 33.70 9.68
N PHE A 145 4.52 34.21 10.38
CA PHE A 145 4.56 35.60 10.86
C PHE A 145 5.49 35.76 12.06
N VAL A 146 6.34 36.78 12.00
CA VAL A 146 7.28 37.15 13.06
C VAL A 146 7.21 38.66 13.30
N ASP A 147 7.59 39.13 14.49
CA ASP A 147 7.67 40.56 14.85
C ASP A 147 6.37 41.35 14.57
N MET A 148 5.22 40.81 14.99
CA MET A 148 3.90 41.43 14.80
C MET A 148 3.55 42.45 15.88
N SER A 149 2.77 43.48 15.52
CA SER A 149 2.08 44.32 16.50
C SER A 149 0.95 43.55 17.21
N PRO A 150 0.42 44.05 18.34
CA PRO A 150 -0.74 43.45 19.01
C PRO A 150 -1.96 43.31 18.08
N GLU A 151 -2.22 44.33 17.26
CA GLU A 151 -3.33 44.35 16.30
C GLU A 151 -3.15 43.30 15.21
N GLN A 152 -1.93 43.20 14.65
CA GLN A 152 -1.57 42.19 13.66
C GLN A 152 -1.67 40.77 14.22
N THR A 153 -1.29 40.58 15.47
CA THR A 153 -1.39 39.29 16.16
C THR A 153 -2.86 38.88 16.33
N ALA A 154 -3.72 39.82 16.71
CA ALA A 154 -5.16 39.57 16.81
C ALA A 154 -5.78 39.21 15.45
N GLU A 155 -5.36 39.89 14.39
CA GLU A 155 -5.82 39.63 13.02
C GLU A 155 -5.44 38.21 12.55
N VAL A 156 -4.16 37.83 12.70
CA VAL A 156 -3.67 36.49 12.32
C VAL A 156 -4.36 35.40 13.12
N ARG A 157 -4.52 35.58 14.45
CA ARG A 157 -5.21 34.59 15.30
C ARG A 157 -6.68 34.43 14.96
N ALA A 158 -7.37 35.50 14.58
CA ALA A 158 -8.77 35.42 14.15
C ALA A 158 -8.90 34.59 12.87
N VAL A 159 -7.96 34.77 11.93
CA VAL A 159 -7.93 33.98 10.69
C VAL A 159 -7.54 32.53 10.96
N GLU A 160 -6.52 32.29 11.78
CA GLU A 160 -6.05 30.96 12.20
C GLU A 160 -7.16 30.16 12.89
N LEU A 161 -7.90 30.78 13.82
CA LEU A 161 -9.06 30.15 14.45
C LEU A 161 -10.12 29.74 13.42
N SER A 162 -10.42 30.63 12.48
CA SER A 162 -11.37 30.34 11.40
C SER A 162 -10.90 29.21 10.49
N LEU A 163 -9.59 29.01 10.31
CA LEU A 163 -9.04 27.92 9.51
C LEU A 163 -9.11 26.60 10.27
N HIS A 164 -8.77 26.58 11.55
CA HIS A 164 -8.88 25.40 12.42
C HIS A 164 -10.33 24.91 12.61
N LEU A 165 -11.32 25.79 12.50
CA LEU A 165 -12.73 25.37 12.52
C LEU A 165 -13.18 24.68 11.22
N ASN A 166 -12.39 24.80 10.14
CA ASN A 166 -12.71 24.22 8.83
C ASN A 166 -11.89 22.95 8.52
N THR A 167 -10.75 22.75 9.18
CA THR A 167 -9.88 21.57 9.06
C THR A 167 -10.20 20.53 10.13
#